data_AF-A0A1Y2JI79-F1
#
_entry.id   AF-A0A1Y2JI79-F1
#
_cell.length_a   1.000
_cell.length_b   1.000
_cell.length_c   1.000
_cell.angle_alpha   90.00
_cell.angle_beta   90.00
_cell.angle_gamma   90.00
#
_symmetry.space_group_name_H-M   'P 1'
#
loop_
_entity.id
_entity.type
_entity.pdbx_description
1 polymer ?
#
loop_
_entity_poly.entity_id
_entity_poly.type
_entity_poly.pdbx_seq_one_letter_code
_entity_poly.pdbx_strand_id
1 'polypeptide(L)'
;MNRHARRSELARYRRETSGALLTYLVDVDQPLDVPILKNAARSWLDALPRRMRSCIVCSGLIWERQRVGWLLLSVPAVPKPPAASVCGICIECADLPLAPLERAATTALQAAVPGGRFAPMEART
;
A
#
# COMPACT_ATOMS: atom_id res chain seq x y z
N MET A 1 -14.60 3.59 8.28
CA MET A 1 -14.52 2.17 7.86
C MET A 1 -14.62 1.31 9.11
N ASN A 2 -15.68 0.52 9.20
CA ASN A 2 -15.95 -0.28 10.39
C ASN A 2 -14.94 -1.44 10.51
N ARG A 3 -14.56 -1.83 11.74
CA ARG A 3 -13.54 -2.87 12.01
C ARG A 3 -13.91 -4.22 11.40
N HIS A 4 -15.22 -4.46 11.21
CA HIS A 4 -15.76 -5.66 10.58
C HIS A 4 -15.56 -5.65 9.05
N ALA A 5 -15.79 -4.51 8.40
CA ALA A 5 -15.54 -4.32 6.96
C ALA A 5 -14.04 -4.45 6.63
N ARG A 6 -13.16 -3.90 7.47
CA ARG A 6 -11.71 -4.08 7.33
C ARG A 6 -11.31 -5.57 7.42
N ARG A 7 -11.93 -6.32 8.34
CA ARG A 7 -11.65 -7.75 8.51
C ARG A 7 -12.17 -8.60 7.36
N SER A 8 -13.35 -8.30 6.81
CA SER A 8 -13.89 -9.01 5.65
C SER A 8 -13.09 -8.70 4.37
N GLU A 9 -12.68 -7.45 4.17
CA GLU A 9 -11.79 -7.08 3.05
C GLU A 9 -10.44 -7.80 3.15
N LEU A 10 -9.85 -7.86 4.33
CA LEU A 10 -8.61 -8.62 4.57
C LEU A 10 -8.80 -10.12 4.35
N ALA A 11 -9.88 -10.72 4.85
CA ALA A 11 -10.16 -12.14 4.66
C ALA A 11 -10.40 -12.49 3.17
N ARG A 12 -11.08 -11.62 2.43
CA ARG A 12 -11.25 -11.75 0.98
C ARG A 12 -9.90 -11.64 0.27
N TYR A 13 -9.13 -10.59 0.56
CA TYR A 13 -7.81 -10.36 -0.02
C TYR A 13 -6.88 -11.55 0.19
N ARG A 14 -6.85 -12.12 1.42
CA ARG A 14 -6.07 -13.32 1.74
C ARG A 14 -6.43 -14.53 0.87
N ARG A 15 -7.73 -14.80 0.67
CA ARG A 15 -8.18 -15.93 -0.18
C ARG A 15 -7.75 -15.75 -1.64
N GLU A 16 -7.68 -14.52 -2.11
CA GLU A 16 -7.40 -14.19 -3.52
C GLU A 16 -5.90 -14.13 -3.84
N THR A 17 -5.03 -13.97 -2.84
CA THR A 17 -3.57 -13.80 -3.03
C THR A 17 -2.75 -15.06 -3.32
N SER A 18 -3.30 -16.27 -3.14
CA SER A 18 -2.61 -17.58 -3.36
C SER A 18 -1.16 -17.67 -2.84
N GLY A 19 -0.77 -16.85 -1.85
CA GLY A 19 0.54 -16.86 -1.20
C GLY A 19 1.59 -15.87 -1.71
N ALA A 20 1.36 -15.15 -2.82
CA ALA A 20 2.35 -14.21 -3.37
C ALA A 20 1.75 -12.81 -3.63
N LEU A 21 2.45 -11.77 -3.16
CA LEU A 21 2.09 -10.38 -3.32
C LEU A 21 3.18 -9.64 -4.08
N LEU A 22 2.79 -8.90 -5.12
CA LEU A 22 3.64 -7.89 -5.71
C LEU A 22 3.44 -6.61 -4.93
N THR A 23 4.53 -5.99 -4.48
CA THR A 23 4.49 -4.76 -3.70
C THR A 23 5.39 -3.71 -4.33
N TYR A 24 4.88 -2.49 -4.42
CA TYR A 24 5.53 -1.37 -5.08
C TYR A 24 5.56 -0.20 -4.12
N LEU A 25 6.73 0.40 -3.96
CA LEU A 25 6.88 1.70 -3.31
C LEU A 25 6.94 2.75 -4.42
N VAL A 26 5.94 3.62 -4.48
CA VAL A 26 5.79 4.60 -5.56
C VAL A 26 5.58 6.00 -5.02
N ASP A 27 6.14 6.97 -5.72
CA ASP A 27 5.85 8.38 -5.47
C ASP A 27 4.37 8.66 -5.80
N VAL A 28 3.79 9.65 -5.12
CA VAL A 28 2.39 10.08 -5.29
C VAL A 28 2.06 10.49 -6.72
N ASP A 29 3.05 11.03 -7.46
CA ASP A 29 2.89 11.51 -8.82
C ASP A 29 3.53 10.57 -9.87
N GLN A 30 4.06 9.42 -9.43
CA GLN A 30 4.61 8.41 -10.33
C GLN A 30 3.53 7.84 -11.25
N PRO A 31 3.74 7.81 -12.59
CA PRO A 31 2.80 7.17 -13.50
C PRO A 31 2.73 5.66 -13.23
N LEU A 32 1.50 5.14 -13.17
CA LEU A 32 1.21 3.72 -12.95
C LEU A 32 0.52 3.13 -14.18
N ASP A 33 1.16 2.14 -14.79
CA ASP A 33 0.64 1.46 -15.99
C ASP A 33 -0.36 0.34 -15.67
N VAL A 34 -0.43 -0.09 -14.42
CA VAL A 34 -1.39 -1.10 -13.95
C VAL A 34 -2.69 -0.42 -13.52
N PRO A 35 -3.82 -0.59 -14.25
CA PRO A 35 -5.04 0.19 -14.00
C PRO A 35 -5.59 0.04 -12.58
N ILE A 36 -5.51 -1.16 -12.00
CA ILE A 36 -6.00 -1.41 -10.64
C ILE A 36 -5.19 -0.63 -9.59
N LEU A 37 -3.87 -0.51 -9.77
CA LEU A 37 -2.98 0.22 -8.87
C LEU A 37 -3.22 1.71 -8.99
N LYS A 38 -3.34 2.21 -10.23
CA LYS A 38 -3.69 3.60 -10.52
C LYS A 38 -5.00 4.01 -9.85
N ASN A 39 -6.05 3.21 -10.01
CA ASN A 39 -7.36 3.50 -9.44
C ASN A 39 -7.36 3.44 -7.91
N ALA A 40 -6.66 2.46 -7.34
CA ALA A 40 -6.53 2.32 -5.89
C ALA A 40 -5.76 3.50 -5.26
N ALA A 41 -4.63 3.89 -5.85
CA ALA A 41 -3.83 5.03 -5.40
C ALA A 41 -4.65 6.33 -5.44
N ARG A 42 -5.31 6.63 -6.58
CA ARG A 42 -6.17 7.83 -6.72
C ARG A 42 -7.29 7.84 -5.69
N SER A 43 -8.05 6.75 -5.59
CA SER A 43 -9.15 6.64 -4.63
C SER A 43 -8.70 6.79 -3.17
N TRP A 44 -7.49 6.31 -2.84
CA TRP A 44 -6.94 6.46 -1.50
C TRP A 44 -6.57 7.91 -1.19
N LEU A 45 -5.90 8.58 -2.13
CA LEU A 45 -5.48 9.98 -2.00
C LEU A 45 -6.68 10.94 -1.95
N ASP A 46 -7.66 10.75 -2.83
CA ASP A 46 -8.88 11.57 -2.91
C ASP A 46 -9.74 11.45 -1.63
N ALA A 47 -9.58 10.37 -0.87
CA ALA A 47 -10.29 10.15 0.38
C ALA A 47 -9.68 10.88 1.59
N LEU A 48 -8.43 11.34 1.54
CA LEU A 48 -7.70 11.88 2.70
C LEU A 48 -8.40 13.05 3.43
N PRO A 49 -9.04 14.02 2.73
CA PRO A 49 -9.77 15.09 3.41
C PRO A 49 -10.97 14.60 4.24
N ARG A 50 -11.51 13.41 3.93
CA ARG A 50 -12.70 12.84 4.57
C ARG A 50 -12.39 11.63 5.43
N ARG A 51 -11.21 11.04 5.27
CA ARG A 51 -10.84 9.76 5.86
C ARG A 51 -9.35 9.73 6.15
N MET A 52 -9.03 10.22 7.35
CA MET A 52 -7.71 10.16 7.95
C MET A 52 -7.09 8.76 7.85
N ARG A 53 -5.80 8.73 7.55
CA ARG A 53 -4.97 7.51 7.45
C ARG A 53 -3.77 7.62 8.36
N SER A 54 -3.21 6.48 8.75
CA SER A 54 -1.96 6.42 9.51
C SER A 54 -0.80 6.12 8.57
N CYS A 55 0.32 6.84 8.74
CA CYS A 55 1.60 6.47 8.18
C CYS A 55 1.99 5.07 8.65
N ILE A 56 2.40 4.18 7.75
CA ILE A 56 2.80 2.82 8.15
C ILE A 56 4.14 2.75 8.88
N VAL A 57 4.94 3.83 8.83
CA VAL A 57 6.26 3.91 9.49
C VAL A 57 6.11 4.44 10.91
N CYS A 58 5.60 5.67 11.06
CA CYS A 58 5.55 6.36 12.35
C CYS A 58 4.17 6.32 13.03
N SER A 59 3.16 5.73 12.40
CA SER A 59 1.75 5.78 12.84
C SER A 59 1.12 7.18 12.93
N GLY A 60 1.84 8.23 12.51
CA GLY A 60 1.36 9.60 12.41
C GLY A 60 0.16 9.72 11.47
N LEU A 61 -0.71 10.68 11.75
CA LEU A 61 -1.97 10.87 11.02
C LEU A 61 -1.75 11.71 9.75
N ILE A 62 -2.32 11.24 8.65
CA ILE A 62 -2.27 11.87 7.33
C ILE A 62 -3.69 12.28 6.96
N TRP A 63 -3.86 13.59 6.75
CA TRP A 63 -5.14 14.24 6.44
C TRP A 63 -5.21 14.82 5.03
N GLU A 64 -4.05 15.10 4.45
CA GLU A 64 -3.92 15.88 3.23
C GLU A 64 -3.02 15.16 2.24
N ARG A 65 -3.32 15.29 0.95
CA ARG A 65 -2.53 14.69 -0.13
C ARG A 65 -1.08 15.17 -0.07
N GLN A 66 -0.86 16.44 0.25
CA GLN A 66 0.45 17.09 0.34
C GLN A 66 1.33 16.52 1.47
N ARG A 67 0.73 15.82 2.43
CA ARG A 67 1.43 15.17 3.54
C ARG A 67 1.84 13.73 3.22
N VAL A 68 1.50 13.21 2.04
CA VAL A 68 1.90 11.89 1.58
C VAL A 68 3.20 12.03 0.81
N GLY A 69 4.25 11.34 1.25
CA GLY A 69 5.50 11.26 0.50
C GLY A 69 5.51 10.07 -0.45
N TRP A 70 5.14 8.89 0.04
CA TRP A 70 5.12 7.66 -0.76
C TRP A 70 3.86 6.85 -0.51
N LEU A 71 3.49 6.04 -1.51
CA LEU A 71 2.49 5.00 -1.41
C LEU A 71 3.13 3.63 -1.52
N LEU A 72 2.75 2.73 -0.61
CA LEU A 72 3.02 1.31 -0.72
C LEU A 72 1.77 0.63 -1.30
N LEU A 73 1.90 0.14 -2.53
CA LEU A 73 0.84 -0.49 -3.29
C LEU A 73 1.09 -1.99 -3.36
N SER A 74 0.08 -2.80 -3.08
CA SER A 74 0.21 -4.26 -3.16
C SER A 74 -0.94 -4.90 -3.91
N VAL A 75 -0.65 -5.94 -4.69
CA VAL A 75 -1.64 -6.77 -5.40
C VAL A 75 -1.27 -8.24 -5.34
N PRO A 76 -2.25 -9.16 -5.42
CA PRO A 76 -2.02 -10.57 -5.72
C PRO A 76 -1.11 -10.74 -6.95
N ALA A 77 -0.12 -11.63 -6.87
CA ALA A 77 0.76 -11.97 -7.99
C ALA A 77 0.07 -12.91 -9.00
N VAL A 78 -1.04 -12.47 -9.58
CA VAL A 78 -1.84 -13.20 -10.57
C VAL A 78 -2.10 -12.31 -11.79
N PRO A 79 -2.33 -12.87 -13.00
CA PRO A 79 -2.45 -12.08 -14.23
C PRO A 79 -3.54 -10.99 -14.22
N LYS A 80 -4.60 -11.18 -13.42
CA LYS A 80 -5.70 -10.24 -13.25
C LYS A 80 -6.00 -10.09 -11.76
N PRO A 81 -5.28 -9.22 -11.04
CA PRO A 81 -5.45 -9.08 -9.60
C PRO A 81 -6.86 -8.56 -9.29
N PRO A 82 -7.64 -9.24 -8.43
CA PRO A 82 -9.01 -8.84 -8.10
C PRO A 82 -9.09 -7.63 -7.15
N ALA A 83 -8.00 -7.31 -6.47
CA ALA A 83 -7.93 -6.25 -5.47
C ALA A 83 -6.52 -5.67 -5.34
N ALA A 84 -6.44 -4.46 -4.80
CA ALA A 84 -5.20 -3.80 -4.43
C ALA A 84 -5.28 -3.26 -3.00
N SER A 85 -4.16 -3.28 -2.29
CA SER A 85 -3.97 -2.64 -1.00
C SER A 85 -3.14 -1.38 -1.16
N VAL A 86 -3.47 -0.34 -0.39
CA VAL A 86 -2.77 0.95 -0.38
C VAL A 86 -2.46 1.36 1.05
N CYS A 87 -1.18 1.61 1.29
CA CYS A 87 -0.65 2.16 2.53
C CYS A 87 0.10 3.46 2.23
N GLY A 88 -0.01 4.44 3.13
CA GLY A 88 0.66 5.74 2.98
C GLY A 88 1.88 5.86 3.88
N ILE A 89 2.88 6.58 3.39
CA ILE A 89 4.05 7.04 4.13
C ILE A 89 4.01 8.56 4.13
N CYS A 90 4.09 9.18 5.30
CA CYS A 90 4.05 10.64 5.40
C CYS A 90 5.34 11.25 4.85
N ILE A 91 5.27 12.52 4.46
CA ILE A 91 6.40 13.25 3.87
C ILE A 91 7.62 13.26 4.79
N GLU A 92 7.43 13.30 6.11
CA GLU A 92 8.53 13.28 7.09
C GLU A 92 9.26 11.93 7.13
N CYS A 93 8.58 10.83 6.76
CA CYS A 93 9.19 9.50 6.69
C CYS A 93 9.73 9.16 5.29
N ALA A 94 9.43 9.99 4.28
CA ALA A 94 9.79 9.73 2.89
C ALA A 94 11.31 9.72 2.65
N ASP A 95 12.04 10.54 3.41
CA ASP A 95 13.50 10.70 3.31
C ASP A 95 14.28 9.69 4.17
N LEU A 96 13.59 8.75 4.82
CA LEU A 96 14.26 7.72 5.59
C LEU A 96 15.01 6.75 4.66
N PRO A 97 16.11 6.14 5.14
CA PRO A 97 16.78 5.07 4.40
C PRO A 97 15.80 3.95 4.02
N LEU A 98 16.14 3.18 3.00
CA LEU A 98 15.25 2.12 2.50
C LEU A 98 14.96 1.04 3.57
N ALA A 99 15.93 0.70 4.41
CA ALA A 99 15.80 -0.36 5.43
C ALA A 99 14.62 -0.16 6.42
N PRO A 100 14.42 1.01 7.07
CA PRO A 100 13.23 1.24 7.89
C PRO A 100 11.92 1.23 7.09
N LEU A 101 11.92 1.69 5.83
CA LEU A 101 10.75 1.63 4.96
C LEU A 101 10.37 0.18 4.63
N GLU A 102 11.35 -0.66 4.30
CA GLU A 102 11.17 -2.10 4.04
C GLU A 102 10.63 -2.84 5.26
N ARG A 103 11.13 -2.53 6.47
CA ARG A 103 10.61 -3.14 7.71
C ARG A 103 9.16 -2.78 7.95
N ALA A 104 8.80 -1.50 7.80
CA ALA A 104 7.42 -1.03 7.95
C ALA A 104 6.49 -1.64 6.89
N ALA A 105 6.94 -1.68 5.64
CA ALA A 105 6.23 -2.33 4.54
C ALA A 105 6.02 -3.83 4.82
N THR A 106 7.06 -4.55 5.23
CA THR A 106 6.98 -5.96 5.61
C THR A 106 5.97 -6.19 6.73
N THR A 107 5.97 -5.32 7.75
CA THR A 107 5.03 -5.42 8.88
C THR A 107 3.58 -5.20 8.43
N ALA A 108 3.36 -4.17 7.59
CA ALA A 108 2.05 -3.89 7.01
C ALA A 108 1.56 -5.04 6.11
N LEU A 109 2.47 -5.63 5.32
CA LEU A 109 2.20 -6.79 4.46
C LEU A 109 1.87 -8.04 5.26
N GLN A 110 2.63 -8.36 6.31
CA GLN A 110 2.41 -9.53 7.16
C GLN A 110 1.06 -9.46 7.89
N ALA A 111 0.61 -8.26 8.28
CA ALA A 111 -0.73 -8.07 8.83
C ALA A 111 -1.84 -8.38 7.81
N ALA A 112 -1.59 -8.10 6.52
CA ALA A 112 -2.53 -8.38 5.44
C ALA A 112 -2.49 -9.84 4.98
N VAL A 113 -1.30 -10.41 4.77
CA VAL A 113 -1.03 -11.78 4.33
C VAL A 113 0.13 -12.36 5.15
N PRO A 114 -0.13 -13.30 6.08
CA PRO A 114 0.94 -14.00 6.79
C PRO A 114 1.91 -14.64 5.80
N GLY A 115 3.21 -14.29 5.88
CA GLY A 115 4.24 -14.77 4.94
C GLY A 115 4.48 -13.89 3.71
N GLY A 116 3.73 -12.80 3.53
CA GLY A 116 4.00 -11.81 2.48
C GLY A 116 5.38 -11.16 2.63
N ARG A 117 6.11 -11.03 1.52
CA ARG A 117 7.44 -10.40 1.47
C ARG A 117 7.41 -9.20 0.52
N PHE A 118 8.17 -8.16 0.86
CA PHE A 118 8.45 -7.06 -0.05
C PHE A 118 9.35 -7.58 -1.18
N ALA A 119 8.95 -7.36 -2.43
CA ALA A 119 9.76 -7.66 -3.61
C ALA A 119 9.98 -6.34 -4.36
N PRO A 120 11.23 -5.91 -4.59
CA PRO A 120 11.50 -4.72 -5.36
C PRO A 120 10.93 -4.87 -6.78
N MET A 121 10.44 -3.77 -7.35
CA MET A 121 10.04 -3.76 -8.75
C MET A 121 11.30 -3.92 -9.60
N GLU A 122 11.41 -5.01 -10.34
CA GLU A 122 12.46 -5.11 -11.35
C GLU A 122 12.25 -3.99 -12.36
N ALA A 123 13.25 -3.11 -12.47
CA ALA A 123 13.28 -2.09 -13.51
C ALA A 123 13.26 -2.83 -14.86
N ARG A 124 12.14 -2.73 -15.59
CA ARG A 124 12.07 -3.25 -16.95
C ARG A 124 13.03 -2.44 -17.81
N THR A 125 14.02 -3.16 -18.35
CA THR A 125 14.92 -2.71 -19.42
C THR A 125 14.16 -2.56 -20.73
#